data_AF-A0A067Q7Q7-F1
#
_entry.id   AF-A0A067Q7Q7-F1
#
_cell.length_a   1.000
_cell.length_b   1.000
_cell.length_c   1.000
_cell.angle_alpha   90.00
_cell.angle_beta   90.00
_cell.angle_gamma   90.00
#
_symmetry.space_group_name_H-M   'P 1'
#
loop_
_entity.id
_entity.type
_entity.pdbx_description
1 polymer ?
#
loop_
_entity_poly.entity_id
_entity_poly.type
_entity_poly.pdbx_seq_one_letter_code
_entity_poly.pdbx_strand_id
1 'polypeptide(L)'
;SETCECQNCQIKGTRTGCENPHKCFVKVRDLLDTLPPKWSPYGNKPEDNEGLVGEDMPEEEGWSIFDPWVTTHGGLTDLFRIFT
;
A
#
# COMPACT_ATOMS: atom_id res chain seq x y z
N SER A 1 11.30 22.90 17.03
CA SER A 1 10.04 23.30 17.67
C SER A 1 9.29 22.05 18.06
N GLU A 2 8.96 21.85 19.33
CA GLU A 2 8.22 20.64 19.76
C GLU A 2 6.71 20.77 19.56
N THR A 3 6.21 22.02 19.51
CA THR A 3 4.84 22.38 19.21
C THR A 3 4.78 22.97 17.80
N CYS A 4 3.82 22.50 17.00
CA CYS A 4 3.56 23.00 15.66
C CYS A 4 2.08 23.39 15.57
N GLU A 5 1.82 24.61 15.14
CA GLU A 5 0.47 25.17 15.05
C GLU A 5 -0.16 24.98 13.66
N CYS A 6 0.43 24.15 12.79
CA CYS A 6 -0.14 23.90 11.49
C CYS A 6 -1.49 23.16 11.62
N GLN A 7 -2.37 23.38 10.63
CA GLN A 7 -3.72 22.80 10.62
C GLN A 7 -3.72 21.28 10.81
N ASN A 8 -2.77 20.56 10.20
CA ASN A 8 -2.65 19.10 10.34
C ASN A 8 -2.31 18.67 11.78
N CYS A 9 -1.43 19.40 12.46
CA CYS A 9 -1.08 19.11 13.85
C CYS A 9 -2.26 19.38 14.78
N GLN A 10 -2.98 20.50 14.58
CA GLN A 10 -4.18 20.81 15.37
C GLN A 10 -5.27 19.75 15.17
N ILE A 11 -5.59 19.40 13.91
CA ILE A 11 -6.62 18.40 13.61
C ILE A 11 -6.26 17.04 14.20
N LYS A 12 -4.99 16.61 14.10
CA LYS A 12 -4.57 15.34 14.70
C LYS A 12 -4.65 15.37 16.22
N GLY A 13 -4.18 16.45 16.87
CA GLY A 13 -4.32 16.62 18.32
C GLY A 13 -5.79 16.48 18.76
N THR A 14 -6.69 17.22 18.11
CA THR A 14 -8.13 17.20 18.46
C THR A 14 -8.82 15.88 18.14
N ARG A 15 -8.53 15.25 16.99
CA ARG A 15 -9.23 14.03 16.56
C ARG A 15 -8.73 12.75 17.22
N THR A 16 -7.44 12.68 17.55
CA THR A 16 -6.85 11.44 18.09
C THR A 16 -6.36 11.57 19.52
N GLY A 17 -6.44 12.76 20.13
CA GLY A 17 -5.88 13.01 21.46
C GLY A 17 -4.35 12.96 21.51
N CYS A 18 -3.67 13.15 20.37
CA CYS A 18 -2.21 13.09 20.32
C CYS A 18 -1.60 14.34 20.99
N GLU A 19 -0.76 14.13 22.00
CA GLU A 19 -0.10 15.22 22.74
C GLU A 19 0.95 15.97 21.90
N ASN A 20 1.65 15.26 21.01
CA ASN A 20 2.76 15.79 20.22
C ASN A 20 2.66 15.37 18.75
N PRO A 21 1.61 15.81 18.02
CA PRO A 21 1.34 15.36 16.65
C PRO A 21 2.49 15.68 15.69
N HIS A 22 3.19 16.79 15.90
CA HIS A 22 4.37 17.15 15.11
C HIS A 22 5.49 16.12 15.23
N LYS A 23 5.81 15.66 16.46
CA LYS A 23 6.83 14.62 16.69
C LYS A 23 6.44 13.31 16.01
N CYS A 24 5.17 12.96 16.01
CA CYS A 24 4.68 11.78 15.29
C CYS A 24 4.91 11.90 13.77
N PHE A 25 4.55 13.03 13.17
CA PHE A 25 4.78 13.24 11.72
C PHE A 25 6.27 13.23 11.36
N VAL A 26 7.11 13.86 12.16
CA VAL A 26 8.56 13.83 11.98
C VAL A 26 9.08 12.40 12.05
N LYS A 27 8.66 11.63 13.07
CA LYS A 27 9.10 10.24 13.23
C LYS A 27 8.66 9.35 12.07
N VAL A 28 7.44 9.56 11.56
CA VAL A 28 6.93 8.84 10.37
C VAL A 28 7.79 9.17 9.16
N ARG A 29 8.08 10.45 8.91
CA ARG A 29 8.98 10.84 7.80
C ARG A 29 10.33 10.17 7.95
N ASP A 30 10.95 10.26 9.13
CA ASP A 30 12.26 9.66 9.36
C ASP A 30 12.25 8.13 9.13
N LEU A 31 11.14 7.46 9.46
CA LEU A 31 10.96 6.03 9.15
C LEU A 31 10.83 5.79 7.64
N LEU A 32 10.01 6.58 6.94
CA LEU A 32 9.82 6.46 5.49
C LEU A 32 11.13 6.73 4.73
N ASP A 33 11.97 7.63 5.22
CA ASP A 33 13.28 7.96 4.64
C ASP A 33 14.28 6.78 4.76
N THR A 34 14.04 5.82 5.65
CA THR A 34 14.85 4.59 5.73
C THR A 34 14.45 3.51 4.72
N LEU A 35 13.32 3.68 4.04
CA LEU A 35 12.84 2.68 3.10
C LEU A 35 13.71 2.63 1.84
N PRO A 36 14.06 1.43 1.33
CA PRO A 36 14.70 1.30 0.03
C PRO A 36 13.86 1.98 -1.07
N PRO A 37 14.46 2.50 -2.15
CA PRO A 37 13.74 3.23 -3.19
C PRO A 37 12.53 2.47 -3.77
N LYS A 38 12.66 1.15 -3.95
CA LYS A 38 11.57 0.27 -4.39
C LYS A 38 10.32 0.40 -3.50
N TRP A 39 10.50 0.53 -2.20
CA TRP A 39 9.45 0.58 -1.20
C TRP A 39 9.06 2.01 -0.81
N SER A 40 9.90 3.01 -1.09
CA SER A 40 9.60 4.42 -0.79
C SER A 40 8.31 4.88 -1.47
N PRO A 41 7.31 5.40 -0.72
CA PRO A 41 6.05 5.87 -1.27
C PRO A 41 6.22 7.15 -2.11
N TYR A 42 7.36 7.83 -1.97
CA TYR A 42 7.67 9.06 -2.71
C TYR A 42 8.22 8.79 -4.12
N GLY A 43 8.59 7.54 -4.42
CA GLY A 43 9.11 7.17 -5.73
C GLY A 43 8.00 6.86 -6.75
N ASN A 44 8.33 6.96 -8.03
CA ASN A 44 7.47 6.46 -9.10
C ASN A 44 7.21 4.97 -8.88
N LYS A 45 5.94 4.62 -8.69
CA LYS A 45 5.51 3.23 -8.61
C LYS A 45 5.22 2.71 -10.02
N PRO A 46 5.47 1.42 -10.29
CA PRO A 46 4.99 0.81 -11.52
C PRO A 46 3.46 0.94 -11.61
N GLU A 47 2.96 1.03 -12.83
CA GLU A 47 1.53 1.02 -13.09
C GLU A 47 0.91 -0.31 -12.62
N ASP A 48 -0.29 -0.22 -12.08
CA ASP A 48 -1.08 -1.38 -11.69
C ASP A 48 -1.68 -2.02 -12.94
N ASN A 49 -1.23 -3.23 -13.26
CA ASN A 49 -1.62 -3.95 -14.46
C ASN A 49 -2.68 -5.04 -14.19
N GLU A 50 -3.26 -5.10 -12.99
CA GLU A 50 -4.25 -6.14 -12.62
C GLU A 50 -5.50 -6.15 -13.54
N GLY A 51 -5.78 -5.06 -14.26
CA GLY A 51 -6.91 -4.96 -15.21
C GLY A 51 -6.60 -5.25 -16.69
N LEU A 52 -5.34 -5.47 -17.08
CA LEU A 52 -4.93 -5.51 -18.51
C LEU A 52 -4.97 -6.91 -19.16
N VAL A 53 -5.33 -7.94 -18.40
CA VAL A 53 -5.22 -9.36 -18.80
C VAL A 53 -6.26 -9.80 -19.83
N GLY A 54 -7.24 -8.95 -20.16
CA GLY A 54 -8.45 -9.35 -20.88
C GLY A 54 -8.48 -9.09 -22.39
N GLU A 55 -7.62 -8.22 -22.95
CA GLU A 55 -7.88 -7.69 -24.29
C GLU A 55 -7.08 -8.36 -25.43
N ASP A 56 -5.88 -8.91 -25.21
CA ASP A 56 -5.00 -9.36 -26.31
C ASP A 56 -4.13 -10.62 -26.01
N MET A 57 -4.53 -11.49 -25.07
CA MET A 57 -3.75 -12.72 -24.78
C MET A 57 -4.07 -13.81 -25.82
N PRO A 58 -3.10 -14.31 -26.61
CA PRO A 58 -3.33 -15.38 -27.55
C PRO A 58 -3.70 -16.68 -26.80
N GLU A 59 -4.83 -17.28 -27.15
CA GLU A 59 -5.22 -18.61 -26.70
C GLU A 59 -4.31 -19.66 -27.39
N GLU A 60 -3.14 -19.92 -26.82
CA GLU A 60 -2.32 -21.08 -27.23
C GLU A 60 -2.87 -22.35 -26.58
N GLU A 61 -3.20 -23.37 -27.39
CA GLU A 61 -3.65 -24.67 -26.90
C GLU A 61 -2.62 -25.29 -25.94
N GLY A 62 -3.05 -25.53 -24.69
CA GLY A 62 -2.22 -26.14 -23.65
C GLY A 62 -1.65 -25.18 -22.61
N TRP A 63 -1.84 -23.87 -22.76
CA TRP A 63 -1.44 -22.87 -21.77
C TRP A 63 -2.63 -22.42 -20.91
N SER A 64 -2.43 -22.37 -19.59
CA SER A 64 -3.36 -21.70 -18.67
C SER A 64 -2.94 -20.25 -18.49
N ILE A 65 -3.87 -19.31 -18.68
CA ILE A 65 -3.63 -17.90 -18.38
C ILE A 65 -3.34 -17.78 -16.87
N PHE A 66 -2.20 -17.18 -16.54
CA PHE A 66 -1.87 -16.84 -15.16
C PHE A 66 -2.82 -15.73 -14.70
N ASP A 67 -3.49 -15.94 -13.57
CA ASP A 67 -4.28 -14.91 -12.91
C ASP A 67 -3.35 -13.92 -12.18
N PRO A 68 -3.18 -12.68 -12.67
CA PRO A 68 -2.26 -11.73 -12.05
C PRO A 68 -2.94 -10.88 -10.98
N TRP A 69 -4.21 -11.13 -10.65
CA TRP A 69 -4.90 -10.40 -9.60
C TRP A 69 -4.27 -10.72 -8.24
N VAL A 70 -3.75 -9.69 -7.57
CA VAL A 70 -3.30 -9.82 -6.17
C VAL A 70 -4.51 -9.88 -5.24
N THR A 71 -5.61 -9.25 -5.67
CA THR A 71 -6.89 -9.28 -4.95
C THR A 71 -7.66 -10.56 -5.29
N THR A 72 -7.73 -11.50 -4.35
CA THR A 72 -8.59 -12.68 -4.48
C THR A 72 -9.98 -12.40 -3.93
N HIS A 73 -11.03 -12.72 -4.69
CA HIS A 73 -12.41 -12.68 -4.22
C HIS A 73 -12.87 -14.10 -3.88
N GLY A 74 -13.23 -14.35 -2.62
CA GLY A 74 -13.58 -15.69 -2.15
C GLY A 74 -13.81 -15.77 -0.64
N GLY A 75 -14.15 -16.96 -0.14
CA GLY A 75 -14.30 -17.18 1.29
C GLY A 75 -12.93 -17.28 1.97
N LEU A 76 -12.85 -16.99 3.29
CA LEU A 76 -11.62 -17.15 4.06
C LEU A 76 -11.01 -18.56 3.93
N THR A 77 -11.84 -19.57 3.65
CA THR A 77 -11.43 -20.96 3.36
C THR A 77 -10.50 -21.10 2.17
N ASP A 78 -10.57 -20.21 1.19
CA ASP A 78 -9.74 -20.27 -0.03
C ASP A 78 -8.31 -19.79 0.24
N LEU A 79 -8.10 -18.94 1.26
CA LEU A 79 -6.78 -18.48 1.70
C LEU A 79 -5.97 -19.58 2.40
N PHE A 80 -6.63 -20.56 3.04
CA PHE A 80 -5.95 -21.60 3.83
C PHE A 80 -5.43 -22.77 2.99
N ARG A 81 -5.73 -22.84 1.69
CA ARG A 81 -5.31 -23.96 0.81
C ARG A 81 -3.84 -23.91 0.39
N ILE A 82 -3.16 -22.79 0.60
CA ILE A 82 -1.75 -22.60 0.20
C ILE A 82 -0.78 -23.27 1.20
N PHE A 83 -1.27 -23.64 2.40
CA PHE A 83 -0.43 -24.18 3.48
C PHE A 83 -0.71 -25.64 3.85
N THR A 84 -1.35 -26.42 2.96
CA THR A 84 -1.55 -27.87 3.16
C THR A 84 -0.72 -28.67 2.17
#